data_AF-A0A2V7A2U4-F1
#
_entry.id   AF-A0A2V7A2U4-F1
#
_cell.length_a   1.000
_cell.length_b   1.000
_cell.length_c   1.000
_cell.angle_alpha   90.00
_cell.angle_beta   90.00
_cell.angle_gamma   90.00
#
_symmetry.space_group_name_H-M   'P 1'
#
loop_
_entity.id
_entity.type
_entity.pdbx_description
1 polymer ?
#
loop_
_entity_poly.entity_id
_entity_poly.type
_entity_poly.pdbx_seq_one_letter_code
_entity_poly.pdbx_strand_id
1 'polypeptide(L)' 'MRRHATRRRHQEALMNTNEHRDDDSPRLGTVSPAPTKFIQICASQNDLFALDKEGNIYQYNFNAKAWIKLVASRSYEEPA' A
#
# COMPACT_ATOMS: atom_id res chain seq x y z
N MET A 1 18.13 18.19 54.66
CA MET A 1 16.68 18.43 54.89
C MET A 1 15.97 17.11 55.20
N ARG A 2 14.79 17.16 55.85
CA ARG A 2 13.79 16.08 56.07
C ARG A 2 12.42 16.77 56.26
N ARG A 3 11.23 16.16 56.09
CA ARG A 3 10.86 14.79 55.67
C ARG A 3 10.54 14.81 54.15
N HIS A 4 9.44 14.33 53.53
CA HIS A 4 8.27 13.50 53.89
C HIS A 4 7.65 12.83 52.63
N ALA A 5 6.58 12.03 52.75
CA ALA A 5 5.82 11.49 51.61
C ALA A 5 4.29 11.41 51.89
N THR A 6 3.46 11.72 50.89
CA THR A 6 1.97 11.75 50.93
C THR A 6 1.38 11.88 49.52
N ARG A 7 0.13 11.50 49.18
CA ARG A 7 -0.81 10.42 49.62
C ARG A 7 -1.98 10.40 48.60
N ARG A 8 -2.51 9.23 48.19
CA ARG A 8 -3.68 9.16 47.27
C ARG A 8 -4.99 9.64 47.93
N ARG A 9 -5.87 10.37 47.19
CA ARG A 9 -7.29 9.99 46.91
C ARG A 9 -8.08 11.05 46.09
N HIS A 10 -8.88 10.55 45.13
CA HIS A 10 -10.16 11.05 44.54
C HIS A 10 -10.21 12.47 43.88
N GLN A 11 -10.79 12.66 42.67
CA GLN A 11 -12.23 12.62 42.23
C GLN A 11 -12.97 13.92 42.68
N GLU A 12 -13.79 14.64 41.90
CA GLU A 12 -14.68 14.28 40.77
C GLU A 12 -14.79 15.32 39.63
N ALA A 13 -15.42 14.85 38.52
CA ALA A 13 -16.12 15.54 37.44
C ALA A 13 -16.03 17.09 37.26
N LEU A 14 -15.58 17.48 36.05
CA LEU A 14 -16.50 18.12 35.09
C LEU A 14 -16.42 17.39 33.75
N MET A 15 -17.51 16.73 33.37
CA MET A 15 -17.64 16.01 32.10
C MET A 15 -18.19 16.99 31.05
N ASN A 16 -17.34 17.48 30.15
CA ASN A 16 -17.80 18.35 29.06
C ASN A 16 -18.34 17.51 27.88
N THR A 17 -19.61 17.12 27.95
CA THR A 17 -20.36 16.55 26.83
C THR A 17 -20.65 17.64 25.80
N ASN A 18 -19.75 17.80 24.83
CA ASN A 18 -20.08 18.40 23.53
C ASN A 18 -20.41 17.26 22.56
N GLU A 19 -21.69 17.13 22.22
CA GLU A 19 -22.19 16.01 21.42
C GLU A 19 -21.98 16.19 19.90
N HIS A 20 -22.02 15.05 19.21
CA HIS A 20 -22.51 14.87 17.84
C HIS A 20 -22.08 15.89 16.76
N ARG A 21 -21.11 15.47 15.95
CA ARG A 21 -21.35 15.33 14.51
C ARG A 21 -20.82 13.99 14.04
N ASP A 22 -21.73 13.09 13.68
CA ASP A 22 -21.39 11.88 12.93
C ASP A 22 -21.12 12.29 11.47
N ASP A 23 -19.89 12.72 11.20
CA ASP A 23 -19.38 12.91 9.83
C ASP A 23 -19.12 11.54 9.19
N ASP A 24 -20.19 10.78 8.95
CA ASP A 24 -20.21 9.59 8.09
C ASP A 24 -20.18 10.02 6.61
N SER A 25 -19.30 10.98 6.31
CA SER A 25 -18.75 11.19 4.99
C SER A 25 -17.81 10.02 4.74
N PRO A 26 -18.14 9.06 3.85
CA PRO A 26 -17.19 8.04 3.47
C PRO A 26 -16.03 8.76 2.79
N ARG A 27 -14.93 8.96 3.54
CA ARG A 27 -13.68 9.54 3.04
C ARG A 27 -13.38 8.75 1.78
N LEU A 28 -13.45 9.41 0.62
CA LEU A 28 -13.43 8.74 -0.67
C LEU A 28 -12.02 8.20 -0.90
N GLY A 29 -11.76 7.06 -0.26
CA GLY A 29 -10.43 6.54 -0.05
C GLY A 29 -9.88 6.20 -1.40
N THR A 30 -8.89 6.96 -1.85
CA THR A 30 -8.23 6.71 -3.12
C THR A 30 -7.64 5.31 -3.04
N VAL A 31 -8.34 4.33 -3.62
CA VAL A 31 -7.92 2.93 -3.62
C VAL A 31 -6.75 2.83 -4.57
N SER A 32 -5.58 3.24 -4.08
CA SER A 32 -4.31 3.05 -4.74
C SER A 32 -4.21 1.56 -5.04
N PRO A 33 -4.01 1.16 -6.32
CA PRO A 33 -4.00 -0.25 -6.68
C PRO A 33 -2.96 -0.99 -5.84
N ALA A 34 -3.36 -2.13 -5.27
CA ALA A 34 -2.51 -2.87 -4.36
C ALA A 34 -1.17 -3.19 -5.05
N PRO A 35 -0.02 -3.00 -4.36
CA PRO A 35 1.29 -3.11 -4.99
C PRO A 35 1.50 -4.53 -5.55
N THR A 36 1.90 -4.60 -6.82
CA THR A 36 2.11 -5.85 -7.54
C THR A 36 3.10 -6.75 -6.79
N LYS A 37 2.67 -7.98 -6.48
CA LYS A 37 3.50 -8.97 -5.79
C LYS A 37 4.11 -9.94 -6.81
N PHE A 38 5.40 -9.78 -7.05
CA PHE A 38 6.16 -10.70 -7.89
C PHE A 38 6.48 -11.99 -7.12
N ILE A 39 6.36 -13.13 -7.80
CA ILE A 39 6.73 -14.46 -7.29
C ILE A 39 8.12 -14.90 -7.77
N GLN A 40 8.60 -14.29 -8.86
CA GLN A 40 9.93 -14.53 -9.42
C GLN A 40 10.47 -13.24 -10.05
N ILE A 41 11.78 -13.03 -9.94
CA ILE A 41 12.53 -11.98 -10.64
C ILE A 41 13.70 -12.67 -11.37
N CYS A 42 14.00 -12.22 -12.58
CA CYS A 42 15.17 -12.61 -13.37
C CYS A 42 15.95 -11.36 -13.80
N ALA A 43 17.28 -11.44 -13.80
CA ALA A 43 18.15 -10.33 -14.14
C ALA A 43 19.12 -10.72 -15.27
N SER A 44 19.23 -9.86 -16.28
CA SER A 44 20.32 -9.87 -17.26
C SER A 44 21.39 -8.86 -16.83
N GLN A 45 22.39 -8.58 -17.68
CA GLN A 45 23.33 -7.48 -17.45
C GLN A 45 22.65 -6.09 -17.57
N ASN A 46 21.59 -5.98 -18.39
CA ASN A 46 20.94 -4.71 -18.73
C ASN A 46 19.40 -4.71 -18.49
N ASP A 47 18.80 -5.84 -18.14
CA ASP A 47 17.36 -6.03 -17.99
C ASP A 47 16.99 -6.61 -16.63
N LEU A 48 15.79 -6.25 -16.16
CA LEU A 48 15.11 -6.93 -15.07
C LEU A 48 13.72 -7.36 -15.55
N PHE A 49 13.38 -8.64 -15.38
CA PHE A 49 12.06 -9.19 -15.65
C PHE A 49 11.45 -9.75 -14.38
N ALA A 50 10.13 -9.64 -14.22
CA ALA A 50 9.41 -10.19 -13.09
C ALA A 50 8.10 -10.87 -13.51
N LEU A 51 7.70 -11.87 -12.75
CA LEU A 51 6.47 -12.64 -12.91
C LEU A 51 5.61 -12.45 -11.66
N ASP A 52 4.32 -12.17 -11.80
CA ASP A 52 3.37 -12.12 -10.68
C ASP A 52 2.58 -13.44 -10.50
N LYS A 53 1.76 -13.49 -9.45
CA LYS A 53 0.91 -14.64 -9.10
C LYS A 53 -0.13 -15.03 -10.16
N GLU A 54 -0.34 -14.19 -11.18
CA GLU A 54 -1.39 -14.33 -12.21
C GLU A 54 -0.80 -14.74 -13.56
N GLY A 55 0.53 -14.89 -13.64
CA GLY A 55 1.26 -15.17 -14.88
C GLY A 55 1.59 -13.93 -15.70
N ASN A 56 1.35 -12.72 -15.19
CA ASN A 56 1.69 -11.49 -15.89
C ASN A 56 3.21 -11.26 -15.85
N ILE A 57 3.81 -10.98 -17.01
CA ILE A 57 5.23 -10.65 -17.14
C ILE A 57 5.41 -9.14 -17.14
N TYR A 58 6.43 -8.66 -16.42
CA TYR A 58 6.82 -7.26 -16.34
C TYR A 58 8.30 -7.09 -16.70
N GLN A 59 8.67 -5.99 -17.34
CA GLN A 59 10.06 -5.54 -17.49
C GLN A 59 10.28 -4.27 -16.63
N TYR A 60 11.44 -4.13 -16.02
CA TYR A 60 11.82 -2.91 -15.30
C TYR A 60 12.43 -1.88 -16.27
N ASN A 61 11.85 -0.69 -16.32
CA ASN A 61 12.40 0.43 -17.07
C ASN A 61 13.30 1.26 -16.13
N PHE A 62 14.62 1.14 -16.31
CA PHE A 62 15.61 1.83 -15.47
C PHE A 62 15.55 3.37 -15.54
N ASN A 63 15.08 3.95 -16.65
CA ASN A 63 14.93 5.40 -16.81
C ASN A 63 13.71 5.92 -16.03
N ALA A 64 12.56 5.24 -16.18
CA ALA A 64 11.33 5.57 -15.45
C ALA A 64 11.33 5.06 -13.99
N LYS A 65 12.28 4.19 -13.64
CA LYS A 65 12.40 3.46 -12.38
C LYS A 65 11.15 2.66 -11.98
N ALA A 66 10.42 2.17 -12.99
CA ALA A 66 9.10 1.58 -12.86
C ALA A 66 8.98 0.24 -13.60
N TRP A 67 8.07 -0.62 -13.14
CA TRP A 67 7.72 -1.88 -13.79
C TRP A 67 6.64 -1.66 -14.86
N ILE A 68 6.88 -2.15 -16.07
CA ILE A 68 5.94 -2.08 -17.20
C ILE A 68 5.42 -3.49 -17.48
N LYS A 69 4.09 -3.66 -17.45
CA LYS A 69 3.44 -4.93 -17.81
C LYS A 69 3.61 -5.16 -19.32
N LEU A 70 4.19 -6.30 -19.69
CA LEU A 70 4.30 -6.70 -21.09
C LEU A 70 2.97 -7.30 -21.56
N VAL A 71 2.52 -6.89 -22.74
CA VAL A 71 1.31 -7.41 -23.39
C VAL A 71 1.75 -8.08 -24.69
N ALA A 72 1.63 -9.41 -24.75
CA ALA A 72 1.97 -10.18 -25.93
C ALA A 72 0.79 -10.18 -26.92
N SER A 73 0.93 -9.42 -28.01
CA SER A 73 0.03 -9.51 -29.16
C SER A 73 0.37 -10.76 -29.98
N ARG A 74 -0.59 -11.67 -30.18
CA ARG A 74 -0.45 -12.73 -31.20
C ARG A 74 -0.87 -12.17 -32.55
N SER A 75 0.10 -12.04 -33.46
CA SER A 75 -0.19 -12.08 -34.90
C SER A 75 -0.74 -13.47 -35.23
N TYR A 76 -1.96 -13.54 -35.73
CA TYR A 76 -2.45 -14.73 -36.42
C TYR A 76 -2.11 -14.55 -37.90
N GLU A 77 -1.05 -15.20 -38.36
CA GLU A 77 -0.88 -15.44 -39.79
C GLU A 77 -1.81 -16.60 -40.16
N GLU A 78 -2.83 -16.33 -40.98
CA GLU A 78 -3.68 -17.41 -41.49
C GLU A 78 -2.91 -18.24 -42.53
N PRO A 79 -2.99 -19.58 -42.47
CA PRO A 79 -2.49 -20.42 -43.55
C PRO A 79 -3.34 -20.22 -44.82
N ALA A 80 -2.66 -19.98 -45.95
CA ALA A 80 -3.26 -19.81 -47.27
C ALA A 80 -3.58 -21.15 -47.97
#